data_AF-A0AAD9L784-F1
#
_entry.id   AF-A0AAD9L784-F1
#
_cell.length_a   1.000
_cell.length_b   1.000
_cell.length_c   1.000
_cell.angle_alpha   90.00
_cell.angle_beta   90.00
_cell.angle_gamma   90.00
#
_symmetry.space_group_name_H-M   'P 1'
#
loop_
_entity.id
_entity.type
_entity.pdbx_description
1 polymer ?
#
loop_
_entity_poly.entity_id
_entity_poly.type
_entity_poly.pdbx_seq_one_letter_code
_entity_poly.pdbx_strand_id
1 'polypeptide(L)'
;MLFCLAGAAHGLSSILQMLLCFPDILRADPAMESDVRGAVDFMLGLQQVNGNVAPAMDEVGHQRHKGEELVHWCHGAPGVVYLFARAFHLWKDPKYLSACLRCGELTWQWGLLKKGPGICHGVAGSGYVFLLLYRLTSDEKHIHRALKFAEFTQSDEFKSGARRPDYPYSLYEGLAGTVCFLTDLLQPQRAEFPFFDVHY
;
A
#
# COMPACT_ATOMS: atom_id res chain seq x y z
N MET A 1 23.62 -12.87 -5.90
CA MET A 1 22.66 -11.84 -6.36
C MET A 1 22.08 -11.17 -5.14
N LEU A 2 22.25 -9.86 -4.99
CA LEU A 2 21.45 -9.11 -4.02
C LEU A 2 20.07 -8.93 -4.66
N PHE A 3 19.03 -9.48 -4.03
CA PHE A 3 17.64 -9.17 -4.41
C PHE A 3 17.33 -7.76 -3.91
N CYS A 4 17.23 -6.80 -4.82
CA CYS A 4 16.78 -5.46 -4.47
C CYS A 4 15.25 -5.48 -4.43
N LEU A 5 14.68 -5.36 -3.23
CA LEU A 5 13.23 -5.41 -3.03
C LEU A 5 12.62 -4.03 -3.28
N ALA A 6 11.42 -4.00 -3.85
CA ALA A 6 10.71 -2.76 -4.14
C ALA A 6 9.56 -2.48 -3.16
N GLY A 7 8.99 -3.53 -2.54
CA GLY A 7 7.80 -3.44 -1.68
C GLY A 7 8.02 -2.73 -0.33
N ALA A 8 6.92 -2.48 0.40
CA ALA A 8 6.97 -1.68 1.64
C ALA A 8 7.62 -2.41 2.83
N ALA A 9 7.56 -3.74 2.89
CA ALA A 9 8.09 -4.44 4.07
C ALA A 9 9.62 -4.41 4.16
N HIS A 10 10.31 -4.51 3.01
CA HIS A 10 11.75 -4.77 2.96
C HIS A 10 12.47 -4.06 1.80
N GLY A 11 11.80 -3.15 1.10
CA GLY A 11 12.28 -2.58 -0.15
C GLY A 11 12.48 -1.07 -0.15
N LEU A 12 12.88 -0.55 -1.32
CA LEU A 12 13.09 0.89 -1.51
C LEU A 12 11.88 1.74 -1.13
N SER A 13 10.66 1.21 -1.29
CA SER A 13 9.45 1.98 -1.00
C SER A 13 9.42 2.55 0.41
N SER A 14 9.67 1.74 1.44
CA SER A 14 9.61 2.22 2.83
C SER A 14 10.83 3.02 3.25
N ILE A 15 12.01 2.69 2.71
CA ILE A 15 13.23 3.49 2.93
C ILE A 15 13.01 4.91 2.43
N LEU A 16 12.55 5.05 1.18
CA LEU A 16 12.27 6.35 0.59
C LEU A 16 11.15 7.06 1.35
N GLN A 17 10.05 6.39 1.69
CA GLN A 17 8.97 7.00 2.47
C GLN A 17 9.50 7.58 3.79
N MET A 18 10.34 6.83 4.51
CA MET A 18 10.90 7.27 5.77
C MET A 18 11.78 8.52 5.59
N LEU A 19 12.57 8.61 4.52
CA LEU A 19 13.33 9.82 4.20
C LEU A 19 12.41 11.02 3.97
N LEU A 20 11.26 10.83 3.30
CA LEU A 20 10.27 11.88 3.06
C LEU A 20 9.53 12.33 4.34
N CYS A 21 9.65 11.62 5.46
CA CYS A 21 9.12 12.03 6.76
C CYS A 21 9.98 13.11 7.44
N PHE A 22 11.17 13.43 6.91
CA PHE A 22 12.07 14.46 7.45
C PHE A 22 12.29 15.60 6.44
N PRO A 23 11.23 16.36 6.10
CA PRO A 23 11.30 17.35 5.02
C PRO A 23 12.30 18.48 5.31
N ASP A 24 12.54 18.82 6.57
CA ASP A 24 13.49 19.88 6.93
C ASP A 24 14.94 19.48 6.64
N ILE A 25 15.27 18.19 6.75
CA ILE A 25 16.59 17.67 6.37
C ILE A 25 16.76 17.75 4.86
N LEU A 26 15.73 17.35 4.09
CA LEU A 26 15.77 17.40 2.63
C LEU A 26 15.89 18.84 2.11
N ARG A 27 15.10 19.78 2.67
CA ARG A 27 15.14 21.19 2.26
C ARG A 27 16.46 21.89 2.60
N ALA A 28 17.21 21.38 3.58
CA ALA A 28 18.51 21.94 3.93
C ALA A 28 19.58 21.67 2.87
N ASP A 29 19.39 20.65 2.01
CA ASP A 29 20.31 20.29 0.94
C ASP A 29 19.56 20.00 -0.37
N PRO A 30 19.49 20.98 -1.30
CA PRO A 30 18.79 20.81 -2.58
C PRO A 30 19.32 19.66 -3.45
N ALA A 31 20.60 19.29 -3.32
CA ALA A 31 21.15 18.16 -4.06
C ALA A 31 20.60 16.84 -3.50
N MET A 32 20.55 16.72 -2.17
CA MET A 32 19.93 15.59 -1.49
C MET A 32 18.44 15.46 -1.83
N GLU A 33 17.69 16.56 -1.82
CA GLU A 33 16.27 16.53 -2.21
C GLU A 33 16.11 16.06 -3.66
N SER A 34 16.97 16.53 -4.57
CA SER A 34 16.97 16.11 -5.97
C SER A 34 17.25 14.61 -6.12
N ASP A 35 18.24 14.08 -5.43
CA ASP A 35 18.59 12.66 -5.48
C ASP A 35 17.47 11.77 -4.92
N VAL A 36 16.89 12.16 -3.78
CA VAL A 36 15.76 11.44 -3.17
C VAL A 36 14.54 11.49 -4.08
N ARG A 37 14.22 12.66 -4.67
CA ARG A 37 13.11 12.77 -5.64
C ARG A 37 13.36 11.93 -6.88
N GLY A 38 14.60 11.91 -7.39
CA GLY A 38 15.00 11.05 -8.51
C GLY A 38 14.78 9.56 -8.19
N ALA A 39 15.08 9.12 -6.97
CA ALA A 39 14.83 7.75 -6.53
C ALA A 39 13.33 7.42 -6.40
N VAL A 40 12.50 8.38 -5.96
CA VAL A 40 11.04 8.21 -5.94
C VAL A 40 10.46 8.17 -7.35
N ASP A 41 10.97 9.02 -8.25
CA ASP A 41 10.57 9.03 -9.66
C ASP A 41 11.00 7.76 -10.40
N PHE A 42 12.14 7.19 -10.03
CA PHE A 42 12.54 5.86 -10.46
C PHE A 42 11.51 4.81 -10.03
N MET A 43 11.12 4.77 -8.75
CA MET A 43 10.08 3.87 -8.24
C MET A 43 8.74 4.07 -8.97
N LEU A 44 8.37 5.32 -9.28
CA LEU A 44 7.19 5.64 -10.07
C LEU A 44 7.27 5.05 -11.48
N GLY A 45 8.45 5.10 -12.11
CA GLY A 45 8.72 4.50 -13.42
C GLY A 45 8.63 2.97 -13.44
N LEU A 46 8.71 2.30 -12.29
CA LEU A 46 8.51 0.85 -12.16
C LEU A 46 7.04 0.43 -12.09
N GLN A 47 6.11 1.39 -11.97
CA GLN A 47 4.68 1.07 -11.95
C GLN A 47 4.23 0.55 -13.30
N GLN A 48 3.71 -0.67 -13.30
CA GLN A 48 3.24 -1.38 -14.48
C GLN A 48 1.91 -0.80 -14.98
N VAL A 49 1.53 -1.18 -16.20
CA VAL A 49 0.28 -0.73 -16.85
C VAL A 49 -0.96 -1.08 -16.03
N ASN A 50 -0.96 -2.22 -15.34
CA ASN A 50 -2.06 -2.64 -14.45
C ASN A 50 -2.09 -1.84 -13.12
N GLY A 51 -1.11 -0.97 -12.86
CA GLY A 51 -0.97 -0.20 -11.62
C GLY A 51 -0.14 -0.88 -10.54
N ASN A 52 0.35 -2.12 -10.77
CA ASN A 52 1.19 -2.84 -9.81
C ASN A 52 2.66 -2.39 -9.86
N VAL A 53 3.43 -2.83 -8.87
CA VAL A 53 4.89 -2.67 -8.83
C VAL A 53 5.50 -4.04 -8.53
N ALA A 54 6.52 -4.42 -9.30
CA ALA A 54 7.17 -5.72 -9.15
C ALA A 54 7.75 -5.88 -7.72
N PRO A 55 7.72 -7.07 -7.10
CA PRO A 55 8.22 -7.28 -5.74
C PRO A 55 9.72 -7.03 -5.58
N ALA A 56 10.48 -7.33 -6.62
CA ALA A 56 11.92 -7.24 -6.68
C ALA A 56 12.38 -6.70 -8.05
N MET A 57 13.58 -6.12 -8.08
CA MET A 57 14.12 -5.45 -9.26
C MET A 57 14.43 -6.40 -10.42
N ASP A 58 14.80 -7.65 -10.14
CA ASP A 58 15.01 -8.70 -11.13
C ASP A 58 13.71 -9.23 -11.74
N GLU A 59 12.56 -8.87 -11.17
CA GLU A 59 11.23 -9.15 -11.73
C GLU A 59 10.69 -7.98 -12.56
N VAL A 60 11.39 -6.84 -12.64
CA VAL A 60 10.95 -5.69 -13.45
C VAL A 60 10.94 -6.06 -14.92
N GLY A 61 9.82 -5.79 -15.60
CA GLY A 61 9.62 -6.16 -17.00
C GLY A 61 9.13 -7.61 -17.19
N HIS A 62 9.09 -8.42 -16.13
CA HIS A 62 8.48 -9.74 -16.16
C HIS A 62 7.05 -9.67 -15.61
N GLN A 63 6.08 -10.06 -16.42
CA GLN A 63 4.70 -10.19 -15.95
C GLN A 63 4.54 -11.54 -15.25
N ARG A 64 4.14 -11.50 -13.98
CA ARG A 64 3.72 -12.71 -13.27
C ARG A 64 2.43 -13.23 -13.88
N HIS A 65 2.20 -14.53 -13.75
CA HIS A 65 0.89 -15.07 -14.08
C HIS A 65 -0.18 -14.43 -13.19
N LYS A 66 -1.36 -14.21 -13.74
CA LYS A 66 -2.49 -13.55 -13.06
C LYS A 66 -2.83 -14.12 -11.68
N GLY A 67 -2.60 -15.42 -11.45
CA GLY A 67 -2.81 -16.09 -10.16
C GLY A 67 -1.65 -15.97 -9.15
N GLU A 68 -0.51 -15.43 -9.58
CA GLU A 68 0.73 -15.31 -8.81
C GLU A 68 1.10 -13.85 -8.52
N GLU A 69 0.28 -12.92 -9.00
CA GLU A 69 0.44 -11.49 -8.79
C GLU A 69 0.42 -11.17 -7.29
N LEU A 70 1.44 -10.45 -6.81
CA LEU A 70 1.48 -10.01 -5.42
C LEU A 70 0.80 -8.65 -5.32
N VAL A 71 -0.37 -8.64 -4.69
CA VAL A 71 -1.16 -7.43 -4.40
C VAL A 71 -1.26 -7.30 -2.90
N HIS A 72 -0.10 -7.09 -2.25
CA HIS A 72 0.06 -7.09 -0.81
C HIS A 72 0.67 -5.76 -0.33
N TRP A 73 0.51 -5.44 0.96
CA TRP A 73 1.27 -4.35 1.56
C TRP A 73 2.77 -4.66 1.54
N CYS A 74 3.17 -5.89 1.89
CA CYS A 74 4.60 -6.23 1.89
C CYS A 74 5.24 -6.20 0.49
N HIS A 75 4.49 -6.57 -0.55
CA HIS A 75 4.96 -6.66 -1.94
C HIS A 75 3.83 -6.31 -2.91
N GLY A 76 4.02 -5.23 -3.66
CA GLY A 76 3.08 -4.74 -4.68
C GLY A 76 2.49 -3.37 -4.38
N ALA A 77 1.56 -2.96 -5.24
CA ALA A 77 0.90 -1.65 -5.18
C ALA A 77 0.29 -1.30 -3.80
N PRO A 78 -0.35 -2.21 -3.05
CA PRO A 78 -0.91 -1.86 -1.75
C PRO A 78 0.13 -1.40 -0.72
N GLY A 79 1.41 -1.71 -0.90
CA GLY A 79 2.50 -1.15 -0.09
C GLY A 79 3.11 0.10 -0.68
N VAL A 80 3.34 0.11 -2.00
CA VAL A 80 4.03 1.23 -2.67
C VAL A 80 3.19 2.51 -2.70
N VAL A 81 1.86 2.38 -2.63
CA VAL A 81 0.93 3.53 -2.56
C VAL A 81 1.29 4.53 -1.44
N TYR A 82 1.82 4.07 -0.30
CA TYR A 82 2.17 4.93 0.82
C TYR A 82 3.39 5.83 0.51
N LEU A 83 4.36 5.34 -0.26
CA LEU A 83 5.47 6.16 -0.76
C LEU A 83 4.93 7.28 -1.67
N PHE A 84 4.08 6.93 -2.64
CA PHE A 84 3.52 7.91 -3.57
C PHE A 84 2.62 8.92 -2.85
N ALA A 85 1.85 8.49 -1.85
CA ALA A 85 1.05 9.37 -1.02
C ALA A 85 1.92 10.38 -0.26
N ARG A 86 3.02 9.90 0.36
CA ARG A 86 3.95 10.78 1.07
C ARG A 86 4.65 11.76 0.12
N ALA A 87 5.07 11.28 -1.05
CA ALA A 87 5.64 12.12 -2.11
C ALA A 87 4.67 13.20 -2.58
N PHE A 88 3.39 12.85 -2.76
CA PHE A 88 2.34 13.82 -3.08
C PHE A 88 2.16 14.84 -1.95
N HIS A 89 2.16 14.42 -0.69
CA HIS A 89 2.05 15.35 0.43
C HIS A 89 3.19 16.37 0.46
N LEU A 90 4.43 15.91 0.24
CA LEU A 90 5.62 16.76 0.28
C LEU A 90 5.71 17.71 -0.92
N TRP A 91 5.62 17.18 -2.15
CA TRP A 91 5.91 17.93 -3.37
C TRP A 91 4.68 18.48 -4.09
N LYS A 92 3.47 18.03 -3.73
CA LYS A 92 2.19 18.40 -4.38
C LYS A 92 2.14 18.15 -5.89
N ASP A 93 3.01 17.28 -6.40
CA ASP A 93 3.08 16.93 -7.81
C ASP A 93 1.98 15.90 -8.16
N PRO A 94 1.04 16.21 -9.07
CA PRO A 94 -0.14 15.38 -9.35
C PRO A 94 0.19 14.01 -9.94
N LYS A 95 1.42 13.79 -10.43
CA LYS A 95 1.86 12.48 -10.94
C LYS A 95 1.83 11.41 -9.85
N TYR A 96 2.16 11.77 -8.61
CA TYR A 96 2.17 10.84 -7.48
C TYR A 96 0.75 10.47 -7.04
N LEU A 97 -0.16 11.44 -6.98
CA LEU A 97 -1.58 11.16 -6.71
C LEU A 97 -2.17 10.24 -7.79
N SER A 98 -1.84 10.50 -9.06
CA SER A 98 -2.26 9.65 -10.18
C SER A 98 -1.74 8.22 -10.03
N ALA A 99 -0.51 8.03 -9.52
CA ALA A 99 0.04 6.72 -9.21
C ALA A 99 -0.70 6.02 -8.07
N CYS A 100 -1.05 6.75 -7.01
CA CYS A 100 -1.87 6.23 -5.91
C CYS A 100 -3.23 5.71 -6.40
N LEU A 101 -3.90 6.48 -7.26
CA LEU A 101 -5.19 6.08 -7.82
C LEU A 101 -5.08 4.80 -8.65
N ARG A 102 -4.01 4.63 -9.44
CA ARG A 102 -3.74 3.37 -10.16
C ARG A 102 -3.50 2.19 -9.21
N CYS A 103 -2.76 2.38 -8.11
CA CYS A 103 -2.63 1.36 -7.07
C CYS A 103 -4.00 0.99 -6.48
N GLY A 104 -4.88 1.98 -6.28
CA GLY A 104 -6.25 1.78 -5.82
C GLY A 104 -7.11 0.96 -6.77
N GLU A 105 -7.04 1.23 -8.07
CA GLU A 105 -7.79 0.46 -9.08
C GLU A 105 -7.31 -0.99 -9.17
N LEU A 106 -6.00 -1.25 -9.11
CA LEU A 106 -5.48 -2.62 -9.02
C LEU A 106 -5.98 -3.31 -7.74
N THR A 107 -5.86 -2.63 -6.59
CA THR A 107 -6.28 -3.16 -5.29
C THR A 107 -7.77 -3.48 -5.30
N TRP A 108 -8.60 -2.68 -5.97
CA TRP A 108 -10.03 -2.95 -6.11
C TRP A 108 -10.30 -4.24 -6.91
N GLN A 109 -9.56 -4.47 -7.98
CA GLN A 109 -9.74 -5.64 -8.83
C GLN A 109 -9.15 -6.93 -8.23
N TRP A 110 -8.06 -6.83 -7.46
CA TRP A 110 -7.22 -7.98 -7.08
C TRP A 110 -6.94 -8.10 -5.57
N GLY A 111 -7.42 -7.17 -4.74
CA GLY A 111 -7.10 -7.10 -3.30
C GLY A 111 -7.97 -7.96 -2.39
N LEU A 112 -8.95 -8.71 -2.91
CA LEU A 112 -9.72 -9.69 -2.13
C LEU A 112 -8.92 -11.00 -2.01
N LEU A 113 -7.94 -10.99 -1.11
CA LEU A 113 -6.93 -12.04 -0.99
C LEU A 113 -7.44 -13.27 -0.24
N LYS A 114 -7.15 -14.47 -0.76
CA LYS A 114 -7.40 -15.75 -0.07
C LYS A 114 -6.35 -16.09 1.00
N LYS A 115 -5.35 -15.23 1.19
CA LYS A 115 -4.19 -15.49 2.07
C LYS A 115 -4.50 -15.25 3.55
N GLY A 116 -5.53 -14.48 3.88
CA GLY A 116 -5.97 -14.26 5.25
C GLY A 116 -6.53 -12.86 5.50
N PRO A 117 -6.95 -12.57 6.74
CA PRO A 117 -7.64 -11.32 7.08
C PRO A 117 -6.71 -10.18 7.47
N GLY A 118 -5.42 -10.46 7.73
CA GLY A 118 -4.46 -9.49 8.27
C GLY A 118 -4.09 -8.34 7.33
N ILE A 119 -3.15 -7.51 7.80
CA ILE A 119 -2.78 -6.25 7.14
C ILE A 119 -1.51 -6.34 6.28
N CYS A 120 -0.65 -7.32 6.48
CA CYS A 120 0.59 -7.47 5.71
C CYS A 120 0.35 -7.92 4.26
N HIS A 121 -0.53 -8.90 4.10
CA HIS A 121 -0.86 -9.55 2.83
C HIS A 121 -2.24 -10.22 2.92
N GLY A 122 -3.18 -9.53 3.54
CA GLY A 122 -4.57 -9.95 3.70
C GLY A 122 -5.54 -8.83 3.35
N VAL A 123 -6.83 -9.15 3.41
CA VAL A 123 -7.91 -8.27 2.95
C VAL A 123 -7.92 -6.93 3.69
N ALA A 124 -7.68 -6.92 5.01
CA ALA A 124 -7.67 -5.67 5.77
C ALA A 124 -6.58 -4.70 5.30
N GLY A 125 -5.40 -5.22 4.96
CA GLY A 125 -4.29 -4.42 4.43
C GLY A 125 -4.62 -3.78 3.09
N SER A 126 -5.30 -4.53 2.21
CA SER A 126 -5.83 -3.99 0.96
C SER A 126 -6.95 -2.96 1.21
N GLY A 127 -7.78 -3.16 2.24
CA GLY A 127 -8.81 -2.20 2.65
C GLY A 127 -8.24 -0.84 3.07
N TYR A 128 -7.11 -0.84 3.79
CA TYR A 128 -6.42 0.38 4.20
C TYR A 128 -5.98 1.27 3.02
N VAL A 129 -5.71 0.68 1.83
CA VAL A 129 -5.41 1.47 0.62
C VAL A 129 -6.54 2.45 0.31
N PHE A 130 -7.79 2.04 0.49
CA PHE A 130 -8.92 2.92 0.22
C PHE A 130 -9.14 3.95 1.32
N LEU A 131 -8.82 3.64 2.59
CA LEU A 131 -8.82 4.65 3.65
C LEU A 131 -7.77 5.73 3.37
N LEU A 132 -6.57 5.33 2.95
CA LEU A 132 -5.54 6.27 2.49
C LEU A 132 -6.02 7.13 1.31
N LEU A 133 -6.58 6.51 0.28
CA LEU A 133 -7.06 7.25 -0.90
C LEU A 133 -8.19 8.22 -0.55
N TYR A 134 -9.08 7.85 0.37
CA TYR A 134 -10.09 8.77 0.89
C TYR A 134 -9.44 9.99 1.57
N ARG A 135 -8.45 9.79 2.44
CA ARG A 135 -7.74 10.89 3.09
C ARG A 135 -7.03 11.81 2.08
N LEU A 136 -6.60 11.26 0.94
CA LEU A 136 -5.94 12.03 -0.13
C LEU A 136 -6.93 12.82 -1.01
N THR A 137 -8.11 12.29 -1.28
CA THR A 137 -9.02 12.83 -2.32
C THR A 137 -10.36 13.34 -1.79
N SER A 138 -10.75 12.93 -0.59
CA SER A 138 -12.11 13.10 -0.04
C SER A 138 -13.22 12.50 -0.92
N ASP A 139 -12.88 11.57 -1.83
CA ASP A 139 -13.86 10.86 -2.67
C ASP A 139 -14.48 9.69 -1.90
N GLU A 140 -15.76 9.80 -1.57
CA GLU A 140 -16.57 8.79 -0.87
C GLU A 140 -16.59 7.42 -1.58
N LYS A 141 -16.25 7.35 -2.88
CA LYS A 141 -16.02 6.08 -3.59
C LYS A 141 -15.03 5.19 -2.82
N HIS A 142 -14.00 5.79 -2.21
CA HIS A 142 -12.98 5.04 -1.50
C HIS A 142 -13.49 4.50 -0.16
N ILE A 143 -14.34 5.25 0.56
CA ILE A 143 -15.02 4.72 1.76
C ILE A 143 -15.88 3.52 1.41
N HIS A 144 -16.67 3.63 0.32
CA HIS A 144 -17.47 2.51 -0.16
C HIS A 144 -16.62 1.27 -0.43
N ARG A 145 -15.47 1.42 -1.12
CA ARG A 145 -14.55 0.31 -1.39
C ARG A 145 -13.96 -0.28 -0.11
N ALA A 146 -13.57 0.55 0.86
CA ALA A 146 -13.07 0.09 2.15
C ALA A 146 -14.13 -0.75 2.90
N LEU A 147 -15.39 -0.28 2.92
CA LEU A 147 -16.52 -1.02 3.50
C LEU A 147 -16.75 -2.36 2.81
N LYS A 148 -16.64 -2.44 1.48
CA LYS A 148 -16.75 -3.72 0.76
C LYS A 148 -15.67 -4.72 1.12
N PHE A 149 -14.46 -4.25 1.42
CA PHE A 149 -13.39 -5.12 1.90
C PHE A 149 -13.70 -5.63 3.32
N ALA A 150 -14.22 -4.78 4.21
CA ALA A 150 -14.68 -5.20 5.53
C ALA A 150 -15.83 -6.22 5.45
N GLU A 151 -16.86 -5.96 4.63
CA GLU A 151 -17.97 -6.89 4.40
C GLU A 151 -17.46 -8.25 3.88
N PHE A 152 -16.51 -8.25 2.94
CA PHE A 152 -15.94 -9.48 2.40
C PHE A 152 -15.28 -10.34 3.48
N THR A 153 -14.57 -9.76 4.45
CA THR A 153 -13.98 -10.52 5.57
C THR A 153 -15.01 -11.28 6.41
N GLN A 154 -16.29 -10.89 6.34
CA GLN A 154 -17.39 -11.53 7.05
C GLN A 154 -18.19 -12.52 6.19
N SER A 155 -17.92 -12.57 4.88
CA SER A 155 -18.63 -13.45 3.94
C SER A 155 -18.30 -14.93 4.15
N ASP A 156 -19.23 -15.80 3.77
CA ASP A 156 -19.01 -17.26 3.80
C ASP A 156 -17.92 -17.69 2.82
N GLU A 157 -17.81 -17.00 1.69
CA GLU A 157 -16.73 -17.21 0.72
C GLU A 157 -15.35 -17.02 1.36
N PHE A 158 -15.17 -15.91 2.09
CA PHE A 158 -13.90 -15.66 2.77
C PHE A 158 -13.67 -16.65 3.92
N LYS A 159 -14.67 -16.89 4.77
CA LYS A 159 -14.57 -17.80 5.92
C LYS A 159 -14.22 -19.24 5.51
N SER A 160 -14.71 -19.70 4.36
CA SER A 160 -14.44 -21.04 3.84
C SER A 160 -13.20 -21.13 2.96
N GLY A 161 -12.85 -20.05 2.25
CA GLY A 161 -11.77 -20.03 1.25
C GLY A 161 -10.45 -19.44 1.73
N ALA A 162 -10.43 -18.70 2.84
CA ALA A 162 -9.21 -18.06 3.34
C ALA A 162 -8.31 -19.05 4.07
N ARG A 163 -6.99 -18.90 3.88
CA ARG A 163 -5.99 -19.63 4.66
C ARG A 163 -5.97 -19.13 6.10
N ARG A 164 -5.72 -20.04 7.04
CA ARG A 164 -5.41 -19.68 8.42
C ARG A 164 -4.00 -19.08 8.46
N PRO A 165 -3.80 -17.87 9.02
CA PRO A 165 -2.46 -17.29 9.20
C PRO A 165 -1.61 -18.10 10.18
N ASP A 166 -0.29 -18.00 10.07
CA ASP A 166 0.65 -18.68 10.99
C ASP A 166 0.46 -18.17 12.42
N TYR A 167 0.25 -16.85 12.58
CA TYR A 167 -0.13 -16.23 13.85
C TYR A 167 -1.52 -15.57 13.78
N PRO A 168 -2.62 -16.33 14.00
CA PRO A 168 -4.00 -15.90 13.72
C PRO A 168 -4.49 -14.66 14.47
N TYR A 169 -3.84 -14.29 15.57
CA TYR A 169 -4.22 -13.16 16.42
C TYR A 169 -3.18 -12.04 16.42
N SER A 170 -2.10 -12.16 15.63
CA SER A 170 -1.06 -11.13 15.54
C SER A 170 -1.55 -9.88 14.79
N LEU A 171 -0.80 -8.78 14.94
CA LEU A 171 -1.11 -7.52 14.27
C LEU A 171 -1.01 -7.63 12.74
N TYR A 172 0.11 -8.14 12.21
CA TYR A 172 0.36 -8.09 10.77
C TYR A 172 -0.30 -9.22 9.97
N GLU A 173 -0.48 -10.40 10.55
CA GLU A 173 -1.07 -11.56 9.85
C GLU A 173 -2.51 -11.87 10.27
N GLY A 174 -2.82 -11.56 11.52
CA GLY A 174 -4.01 -12.05 12.21
C GLY A 174 -5.11 -11.01 12.38
N LEU A 175 -6.05 -11.37 13.26
CA LEU A 175 -7.25 -10.59 13.54
C LEU A 175 -6.96 -9.24 14.21
N ALA A 176 -5.83 -9.07 14.91
CA ALA A 176 -5.54 -7.79 15.55
C ALA A 176 -5.41 -6.66 14.51
N GLY A 177 -4.74 -6.90 13.38
CA GLY A 177 -4.70 -5.93 12.29
C GLY A 177 -6.06 -5.71 11.62
N THR A 178 -6.87 -6.76 11.50
CA THR A 178 -8.25 -6.62 11.02
C THR A 178 -9.08 -5.72 11.94
N VAL A 179 -8.92 -5.85 13.26
CA VAL A 179 -9.59 -4.99 14.24
C VAL A 179 -9.13 -3.53 14.12
N CYS A 180 -7.84 -3.26 13.89
CA CYS A 180 -7.36 -1.91 13.58
C CYS A 180 -8.10 -1.34 12.37
N PHE A 181 -8.15 -2.09 11.26
CA PHE A 181 -8.84 -1.66 10.04
C PHE A 181 -10.32 -1.37 10.27
N LEU A 182 -11.02 -2.25 10.97
CA LEU A 182 -12.45 -2.08 11.28
C LEU A 182 -12.71 -0.90 12.22
N THR A 183 -11.79 -0.62 13.13
CA THR A 183 -11.87 0.53 14.04
C THR A 183 -11.64 1.84 13.28
N ASP A 184 -10.66 1.86 12.39
CA ASP A 184 -10.34 3.03 11.56
C ASP A 184 -11.44 3.36 10.55
N LEU A 185 -12.23 2.37 10.11
CA LEU A 185 -13.45 2.61 9.32
C LEU A 185 -14.49 3.47 10.05
N LEU A 186 -14.47 3.52 11.38
CA LEU A 186 -15.37 4.37 12.16
C LEU A 186 -14.96 5.85 12.11
N GLN A 187 -13.69 6.15 11.82
CA GLN A 187 -13.18 7.51 11.67
C GLN A 187 -12.22 7.60 10.46
N PRO A 188 -12.73 7.46 9.21
CA PRO A 188 -11.87 7.32 8.03
C PRO A 188 -10.92 8.50 7.79
N GLN A 189 -11.28 9.71 8.24
CA GLN A 189 -10.45 10.90 8.11
C GLN A 189 -9.16 10.82 8.95
N ARG A 190 -9.12 9.94 9.96
CA ARG A 190 -8.01 9.73 10.89
C ARG A 190 -7.36 8.35 10.74
N ALA A 191 -7.81 7.56 9.78
CA ALA A 191 -7.37 6.19 9.58
C ALA A 191 -5.89 6.12 9.16
N GLU A 192 -5.11 5.29 9.84
CA GLU A 192 -3.67 5.15 9.59
C GLU A 192 -3.30 3.67 9.53
N PHE A 193 -2.59 3.27 8.48
CA PHE A 193 -2.01 1.94 8.47
C PHE A 193 -1.02 1.84 9.64
N PRO A 194 -1.15 0.82 10.53
CA PRO A 194 -0.34 0.74 11.74
C PRO A 194 1.16 0.88 11.44
N PHE A 195 1.80 1.86 12.10
CA PHE A 195 3.23 2.20 11.98
C PHE A 195 3.69 2.66 10.57
N PHE A 196 2.78 3.10 9.72
CA PHE A 196 3.08 3.43 8.33
C PHE A 196 2.34 4.68 7.81
N ASP A 197 2.14 5.67 8.68
CA ASP A 197 1.46 6.93 8.34
C ASP A 197 2.26 7.77 7.30
N VAL A 198 1.54 8.64 6.59
CA VAL A 198 2.05 9.52 5.54
C VAL A 198 1.74 11.00 5.79
N HIS A 199 1.07 11.36 6.89
CA HIS A 199 0.48 12.68 7.13
C HIS A 199 1.27 13.60 8.07
N TYR A 200 2.55 13.29 8.35
CA TYR A 200 3.49 14.14 9.12
C TYR A 200 3.74 15.53 8.52
#